data_AF-A0A9E1WDA2-F1
#
_entry.id   AF-A0A9E1WDA2-F1
#
_cell.length_a   1.000
_cell.length_b   1.000
_cell.length_c   1.000
_cell.angle_alpha   90.00
_cell.angle_beta   90.00
_cell.angle_gamma   90.00
#
_symmetry.space_group_name_H-M   'P 1'
#
loop_
_entity.id
_entity.type
_entity.pdbx_description
1 polymer ?
#
loop_
_entity_poly.entity_id
_entity_poly.type
_entity_poly.pdbx_seq_one_letter_code
_entity_poly.pdbx_strand_id
1 'polypeptide(L)' 'RSIVEITSMCGFVSTTHFSRCYRKYIGVSPRVDRLNCQPEFQSAANEQLSA' A
#
# COMPACT_ATOMS: atom_id res chain seq x y z
N ARG A 1 -5.89 -10.26 10.79
CA ARG A 1 -5.11 -9.02 10.97
C ARG A 1 -5.58 -7.97 9.99
N SER A 2 -6.04 -6.82 10.46
CA SER A 2 -6.44 -5.71 9.60
C SER A 2 -5.22 -5.05 8.93
N ILE A 3 -5.44 -4.30 7.86
CA ILE A 3 -4.37 -3.51 7.22
C ILE A 3 -3.86 -2.39 8.14
N VAL A 4 -4.73 -1.87 9.03
CA VAL A 4 -4.38 -0.86 10.04
C VAL A 4 -3.41 -1.42 11.08
N GLU A 5 -3.67 -2.62 11.61
CA GLU A 5 -2.76 -3.27 12.56
C GLU A 5 -1.37 -3.51 11.95
N ILE A 6 -1.31 -4.03 10.72
CA ILE A 6 -0.04 -4.27 10.03
C ILE A 6 0.73 -2.97 9.82
N THR A 7 0.03 -1.91 9.40
CA THR A 7 0.60 -0.57 9.22
C THR A 7 1.27 -0.07 10.50
N SER A 8 0.58 -0.19 11.65
CA SER A 8 1.09 0.22 12.95
C SER A 8 2.31 -0.61 13.39
N MET A 9 2.28 -1.94 13.22
CA MET A 9 3.41 -2.80 13.57
C MET A 9 4.66 -2.54 12.71
N CYS A 10 4.48 -2.10 11.46
CA CYS A 10 5.57 -1.72 10.57
C CYS A 10 6.10 -0.29 10.81
N GLY A 11 5.55 0.46 11.77
CA GLY A 11 5.98 1.82 12.10
C GLY A 11 5.40 2.91 11.19
N PHE A 12 4.35 2.62 10.42
CA PHE A 12 3.66 3.63 9.62
C PHE A 12 2.54 4.28 10.43
N VAL A 13 2.46 5.61 10.36
CA VAL A 13 1.42 6.41 11.02
C VAL A 13 0.06 6.34 10.30
N SER A 14 0.06 6.05 8.98
CA SER A 14 -1.14 6.05 8.17
C SER A 14 -1.16 4.91 7.15
N THR A 15 -2.34 4.29 7.02
CA THR A 15 -2.63 3.23 6.05
C THR A 15 -2.50 3.68 4.61
N THR A 16 -2.72 4.97 4.33
CA THR A 16 -2.52 5.56 3.00
C THR A 16 -1.03 5.61 2.65
N HIS A 17 -0.18 5.99 3.62
CA HIS A 17 1.28 6.00 3.45
C HIS A 17 1.81 4.59 3.22
N PHE A 18 1.38 3.64 4.05
CA PHE A 18 1.72 2.23 3.90
C PHE A 18 1.32 1.69 2.52
N SER A 19 0.09 1.95 2.06
CA SER A 19 -0.39 1.45 0.76
C SER A 19 0.40 2.02 -0.42
N ARG A 20 0.85 3.28 -0.32
CA ARG A 20 1.67 3.94 -1.35
C ARG A 20 3.07 3.33 -1.41
N CYS A 21 3.74 3.18 -0.26
CA CYS A 21 5.04 2.52 -0.19
C CYS A 21 4.93 1.05 -0.64
N TYR A 22 3.93 0.32 -0.15
CA TYR A 22 3.70 -1.07 -0.49
C TYR A 22 3.51 -1.26 -2.00
N ARG A 23 2.70 -0.43 -2.67
CA ARG A 23 2.57 -0.43 -4.14
C ARG A 23 3.89 -0.11 -4.86
N LYS A 24 4.71 0.79 -4.31
CA LYS A 24 6.01 1.14 -4.92
C LYS A 24 7.01 -0.02 -4.86
N TYR A 25 7.01 -0.79 -3.77
CA TYR A 25 7.96 -1.89 -3.57
C TYR A 25 7.46 -3.23 -4.12
N ILE A 26 6.17 -3.52 -3.96
CA ILE A 26 5.54 -4.81 -4.32
C ILE A 26 4.80 -4.73 -5.67
N GLY A 27 4.44 -3.52 -6.13
CA GLY A 27 3.72 -3.30 -7.40
C GLY A 27 2.19 -3.36 -7.29
N VAL A 28 1.65 -3.94 -6.22
CA VAL A 28 0.19 -4.07 -5.98
C VAL A 28 -0.22 -3.47 -4.65
N SER A 29 -1.51 -3.15 -4.48
CA SER A 29 -2.00 -2.66 -3.19
C SER A 29 -2.10 -3.82 -2.18
N PRO A 30 -1.87 -3.58 -0.88
CA PRO A 30 -1.89 -4.64 0.12
C PRO A 30 -3.27 -5.27 0.31
N ARG A 31 -4.34 -4.64 -0.19
CA ARG A 31 -5.68 -5.24 -0.23
C ARG A 31 -5.81 -6.26 -1.36
N VAL A 32 -5.29 -5.95 -2.54
CA VAL A 32 -5.31 -6.83 -3.73
C VAL A 32 -4.37 -8.01 -3.54
N ASP A 33 -3.17 -7.77 -3.02
CA ASP A 33 -2.20 -8.80 -2.65
C ASP A 33 -2.83 -9.88 -1.76
N ARG A 34 -3.60 -9.44 -0.75
CA ARG A 34 -4.27 -10.32 0.21
C ARG A 34 -5.52 -11.03 -0.34
N LEU A 35 -6.10 -10.56 -1.45
CA LEU A 35 -7.29 -11.14 -2.07
C LEU A 35 -6.97 -12.25 -3.09
N ASN A 36 -5.73 -12.36 -3.56
CA ASN A 36 -5.22 -13.39 -4.49
C ASN A 36 -5.92 -13.47 -5.87
N CYS A 37 -5.34 -12.86 -6.91
CA CYS A 37 -4.84 -13.51 -8.15
C CYS A 37 -4.65 -12.46 -9.29
N GLN A 38 -3.42 -12.31 -9.76
CA GLN A 38 -2.94 -11.55 -10.94
C GLN A 38 -2.82 -10.00 -10.84
N PRO A 39 -1.62 -9.45 -11.08
CA PRO A 39 -1.37 -8.02 -11.10
C PRO A 39 -1.58 -7.44 -12.50
N GLU A 40 -2.65 -6.68 -12.72
CA GLU A 40 -2.59 -5.66 -13.77
C GLU A 40 -1.87 -4.43 -13.22
N PHE A 41 -0.65 -4.28 -13.72
CA PHE A 41 0.30 -3.22 -13.43
C PHE A 41 -0.30 -1.86 -13.86
N GLN A 42 -1.18 -1.29 -13.02
CA GLN A 42 -1.72 0.03 -13.30
C GLN A 42 -0.75 1.10 -12.76
N SER A 43 0.10 1.52 -13.69
CA SER A 43 1.00 2.66 -13.67
C SER A 43 0.36 3.92 -13.05
N ALA A 44 1.20 4.61 -12.28
CA ALA A 44 1.21 6.05 -12.04
C ALA A 44 -0.11 6.73 -11.61
N ALA A 45 -0.12 7.26 -10.38
CA ALA A 45 -0.82 8.53 -10.13
C ALA A 45 -0.27 9.23 -8.88
N ASN A 46 0.25 10.44 -9.12
CA ASN A 46 0.20 11.59 -8.22
C ASN A 46 1.23 11.62 -7.07
N GLU A 47 2.37 12.22 -7.43
CA GLU A 47 3.08 13.25 -6.69
C GLU A 47 2.12 14.28 -6.07
N GLN A 48 2.09 14.40 -4.72
CA GLN A 48 1.94 15.66 -3.97
C GLN A 48 1.73 15.44 -2.45
N LEU A 49 2.53 16.20 -1.68
CA LEU A 49 2.39 16.74 -0.32
C LEU A 49 1.68 15.92 0.78
N SER A 50 2.34 15.71 1.92
CA SER A 50 2.32 16.67 3.04
C SER A 50 2.99 16.10 4.30
N ALA A 51 3.85 16.93 4.91
CA ALA A 51 4.34 16.91 6.30
C ALA A 51 5.18 15.71 6.77
#